data_AF-R0GM40-F1
#
_entry.id   AF-R0GM40-F1
#
_cell.length_a   1.000
_cell.length_b   1.000
_cell.length_c   1.000
_cell.angle_alpha   90.00
_cell.angle_beta   90.00
_cell.angle_gamma   90.00
#
_symmetry.space_group_name_H-M   'P 1'
#
loop_
_entity.id
_entity.type
_entity.pdbx_description
1 polymer ?
#
loop_
_entity_poly.entity_id
_entity_poly.type
_entity_poly.pdbx_seq_one_letter_code
_entity_poly.pdbx_strand_id
1 'polypeptide(L)'
;MHTSTCKYAMLPGTQVPACFNHRATAGGSLTIKLDESSLPKSLRFKACIMLVKTNEETVYDHGWMDVYIKIMDKQNDLEVRCKLCGHFIDPLLTKHIYTFEVEAEDVTSTEILFEFTLCHNDNWKIGECGVYQILEVQR
;
A
#
# COMPACT_ATOMS: atom_id res chain seq x y z
N MET A 1 19.66 12.28 -13.89
CA MET A 1 18.20 12.41 -13.64
C MET A 1 18.00 12.24 -12.14
N HIS A 2 17.67 13.32 -11.42
CA HIS A 2 17.42 13.26 -9.99
C HIS A 2 16.04 12.64 -9.76
N THR A 3 15.97 11.37 -9.40
CA THR A 3 14.74 10.79 -8.86
C THR A 3 14.53 11.40 -7.48
N SER A 4 13.54 12.29 -7.37
CA SER A 4 13.07 12.79 -6.08
C SER A 4 12.80 11.61 -5.16
N THR A 5 13.45 11.59 -4.00
CA THR A 5 13.41 10.58 -2.93
C THR A 5 12.13 10.67 -2.11
N CYS A 6 10.98 10.95 -2.75
CA CYS A 6 9.72 10.98 -2.04
C CYS A 6 9.22 9.54 -1.86
N LYS A 7 9.14 9.08 -0.61
CA LYS A 7 8.71 7.71 -0.27
C LYS A 7 7.23 7.44 -0.57
N TYR A 8 6.47 8.46 -0.93
CA TYR A 8 5.05 8.39 -1.26
C TYR A 8 4.62 9.62 -2.09
N ALA A 9 3.41 9.59 -2.64
CA ALA A 9 2.76 10.78 -3.18
C ALA A 9 1.38 10.96 -2.54
N MET A 10 0.97 12.22 -2.36
CA MET A 10 -0.32 12.61 -1.80
C MET A 10 -1.14 13.30 -2.89
N LEU A 11 -2.34 12.80 -3.15
CA LEU A 11 -3.23 13.26 -4.22
C LEU A 11 -4.61 13.60 -3.64
N PRO A 12 -5.28 14.65 -4.11
CA PRO A 12 -6.66 14.92 -3.71
C PRO A 12 -7.57 13.79 -4.24
N GLY A 13 -8.48 13.31 -3.40
CA GLY A 13 -9.44 12.28 -3.80
C GLY A 13 -10.11 11.60 -2.61
N THR A 14 -11.34 11.13 -2.83
CA THR A 14 -12.19 10.53 -1.80
C THR A 14 -12.46 9.06 -2.03
N GLN A 15 -11.79 8.44 -3.00
CA GLN A 15 -11.92 7.02 -3.38
C GLN A 15 -10.63 6.57 -4.07
N VAL A 16 -10.25 5.30 -3.92
CA VAL A 16 -9.08 4.74 -4.61
C VAL A 16 -9.27 4.85 -6.14
N PRO A 17 -8.30 5.41 -6.88
CA PRO A 17 -8.46 5.68 -8.30
C PRO A 17 -8.70 4.41 -9.12
N ALA A 18 -9.47 4.53 -10.21
CA ALA A 18 -9.82 3.38 -11.07
C ALA A 18 -8.63 2.71 -11.78
N CYS A 19 -7.47 3.38 -11.85
CA CYS A 19 -6.23 2.79 -12.38
C CYS A 19 -5.62 1.72 -11.46
N PHE A 20 -6.03 1.65 -10.19
CA PHE A 20 -5.72 0.53 -9.32
C PHE A 20 -6.69 -0.60 -9.64
N ASN A 21 -6.19 -1.60 -10.37
CA ASN A 21 -7.02 -2.69 -10.89
C ASN A 21 -7.47 -3.66 -9.79
N HIS A 22 -6.79 -3.69 -8.64
CA HIS A 22 -7.22 -4.40 -7.44
C HIS A 22 -7.52 -3.40 -6.34
N ARG A 23 -8.72 -3.49 -5.72
CA ARG A 23 -9.20 -2.53 -4.72
C ARG A 23 -10.01 -3.23 -3.64
N ALA A 24 -9.90 -2.74 -2.42
CA ALA A 24 -10.80 -3.07 -1.32
C ALA A 24 -11.48 -1.78 -0.85
N THR A 25 -12.81 -1.81 -0.73
CA THR A 25 -13.62 -0.66 -0.31
C THR A 25 -13.81 -0.57 1.21
N ALA A 26 -13.18 -1.49 1.95
CA ALA A 26 -13.25 -1.55 3.40
C ALA A 26 -11.96 -2.14 3.96
N GLY A 27 -11.29 -1.39 4.83
CA GLY A 27 -10.10 -1.84 5.54
C GLY A 27 -8.81 -1.74 4.72
N GLY A 28 -7.75 -2.29 5.30
CA GLY A 28 -6.38 -2.20 4.80
C GLY A 28 -5.85 -3.52 4.27
N SER A 29 -6.65 -4.36 3.65
CA SER A 29 -6.14 -5.61 3.07
C SER A 29 -6.83 -5.97 1.76
N LEU A 30 -6.05 -6.56 0.85
CA LEU A 30 -6.56 -7.10 -0.40
C LEU A 30 -5.68 -8.24 -0.89
N THR A 31 -6.30 -9.22 -1.54
CA THR A 31 -5.60 -10.31 -2.21
C THR A 31 -5.64 -10.08 -3.71
N ILE A 32 -4.51 -10.29 -4.39
CA ILE A 32 -4.42 -10.26 -5.85
C ILE A 32 -3.99 -11.61 -6.38
N LYS A 33 -4.36 -11.86 -7.63
CA LYS A 33 -3.84 -12.97 -8.44
C LYS A 33 -2.96 -12.40 -9.53
N LEU A 34 -1.73 -12.87 -9.59
CA LEU A 34 -0.77 -12.61 -10.64
C LEU A 34 -1.01 -13.58 -11.80
N ASP A 35 -0.67 -13.14 -13.00
CA ASP A 35 -0.75 -13.98 -14.19
C ASP A 35 0.31 -15.10 -14.14
N GLU A 36 -0.05 -16.30 -14.61
CA GLU A 36 0.73 -17.54 -14.44
C GLU A 36 2.06 -17.59 -15.23
N SER A 37 2.37 -16.60 -16.06
CA SER A 37 3.60 -16.60 -16.87
C SER A 37 4.81 -16.24 -16.01
N SER A 38 5.48 -17.25 -15.47
CA SER A 38 6.79 -17.18 -14.79
C SER A 38 7.01 -15.93 -13.94
N LEU A 39 6.78 -16.04 -12.63
CA LEU A 39 6.99 -14.93 -11.71
C LEU A 39 8.45 -14.43 -11.80
N PRO A 40 8.68 -13.14 -12.09
CA PRO A 40 10.02 -12.58 -12.13
C PRO A 40 10.63 -12.57 -10.72
N LYS A 41 11.96 -12.45 -10.64
CA LYS A 41 12.69 -12.37 -9.36
C LYS A 41 12.17 -11.28 -8.44
N SER A 42 11.74 -10.15 -9.00
CA SER A 42 11.04 -9.12 -8.26
C SER A 42 9.89 -8.50 -9.03
N LEU A 43 8.85 -8.14 -8.29
CA LEU A 43 7.64 -7.50 -8.76
C LEU A 43 7.51 -6.12 -8.11
N ARG A 44 7.22 -5.12 -8.92
CA ARG A 44 6.99 -3.75 -8.44
C ARG A 44 5.52 -3.39 -8.52
N PHE A 45 5.02 -2.84 -7.43
CA PHE A 45 3.64 -2.40 -7.32
C PHE A 45 3.56 -0.94 -6.91
N LYS A 46 2.54 -0.26 -7.41
CA LYS A 46 1.98 0.95 -6.79
C LYS A 46 0.91 0.50 -5.83
N ALA A 47 1.08 0.86 -4.57
CA ALA A 47 0.08 0.70 -3.53
C ALA A 47 -0.61 2.03 -3.27
N CYS A 48 -1.85 1.98 -2.81
CA CYS A 48 -2.67 3.16 -2.56
C CYS A 48 -3.54 2.93 -1.34
N ILE A 49 -3.64 3.93 -0.47
CA ILE A 49 -4.59 3.95 0.64
C ILE A 49 -5.34 5.27 0.68
N MET A 50 -6.59 5.20 1.12
CA MET A 50 -7.37 6.35 1.52
C MET A 50 -7.63 6.26 3.02
N LEU A 51 -7.31 7.33 3.74
CA LEU A 51 -7.51 7.42 5.18
C LEU A 51 -8.82 8.14 5.50
N VAL A 52 -9.49 7.68 6.55
CA VAL A 52 -10.67 8.33 7.12
C VAL A 52 -10.44 8.52 8.62
N LYS A 53 -10.92 9.65 9.15
CA LYS A 53 -10.88 9.88 10.60
C LYS A 53 -11.89 8.96 11.29
N THR A 54 -11.47 8.37 12.41
CA THR A 54 -12.34 7.56 13.27
C THR A 54 -13.13 8.45 14.22
N ASN A 55 -12.50 9.51 14.74
CA ASN A 55 -13.08 10.46 15.68
C ASN A 55 -12.75 11.91 15.28
N GLU A 56 -13.75 12.80 15.25
CA GLU A 56 -13.54 14.21 14.88
C GLU A 56 -13.11 15.09 16.07
N GLU A 57 -13.27 14.60 17.30
CA GLU A 57 -13.13 15.38 18.55
C GLU A 57 -11.77 15.21 19.27
N THR A 58 -10.81 14.51 18.67
CA THR A 58 -9.58 14.13 19.37
C THR A 58 -8.60 15.30 19.48
N VAL A 59 -8.24 15.64 20.72
CA VAL A 59 -7.36 16.76 21.10
C VAL A 59 -5.90 16.55 20.65
N TYR A 60 -5.48 15.31 20.38
CA TYR A 60 -4.13 14.94 19.96
C TYR A 60 -4.14 14.19 18.63
N ASP A 61 -4.44 14.91 17.55
CA ASP A 61 -4.23 14.42 16.19
C ASP A 61 -2.81 14.79 15.76
N HIS A 62 -1.87 13.85 15.92
CA HIS A 62 -0.54 14.01 15.34
C HIS A 62 -0.73 14.02 13.82
N GLY A 63 -0.34 15.12 13.16
CA GLY A 63 -0.52 15.28 11.71
C GLY A 63 0.28 14.30 10.85
N TRP A 64 0.87 13.25 11.43
CA TRP A 64 1.71 12.27 10.78
C TRP A 64 1.39 10.84 11.27
N MET A 65 1.86 9.83 10.51
CA MET A 65 1.73 8.41 10.86
C MET A 65 2.73 7.56 10.08
N ASP A 66 3.05 6.38 10.61
CA ASP A 66 3.75 5.34 9.84
C ASP A 66 2.76 4.36 9.21
N VAL A 67 2.98 4.07 7.93
CA VAL A 67 2.27 3.08 7.14
C VAL A 67 3.23 1.94 6.82
N TYR A 68 2.84 0.73 7.16
CA TYR A 68 3.56 -0.49 6.79
C TYR A 68 2.75 -1.31 5.79
N ILE A 69 3.40 -1.82 4.75
CA ILE A 69 2.81 -2.67 3.71
C ILE A 69 3.46 -4.05 3.82
N LYS A 70 2.75 -5.01 4.40
CA LYS A 70 3.16 -6.41 4.42
C LYS A 70 2.63 -7.13 3.20
N ILE A 71 3.44 -8.04 2.68
CA ILE A 71 3.11 -8.86 1.52
C ILE A 71 3.23 -10.31 1.95
N MET A 72 2.16 -11.08 1.82
CA MET A 72 2.10 -12.48 2.24
C MET A 72 1.78 -13.38 1.05
N ASP A 73 2.50 -14.48 0.93
CA ASP A 73 2.15 -15.59 0.04
C ASP A 73 0.94 -16.32 0.63
N LYS A 74 -0.18 -16.33 -0.10
CA LYS A 74 -1.42 -16.93 0.40
C LYS A 74 -1.41 -18.45 0.42
N GLN A 75 -0.56 -19.09 -0.39
CA GLN A 75 -0.49 -20.55 -0.48
C GLN A 75 0.29 -21.15 0.68
N ASN A 76 1.37 -20.48 1.10
CA ASN A 76 2.27 -20.96 2.14
C ASN A 76 2.17 -20.19 3.47
N ASP A 77 1.38 -19.12 3.51
CA ASP A 77 1.23 -18.19 4.64
C ASP A 77 2.58 -17.59 5.10
N LEU A 78 3.48 -17.37 4.13
CA LEU A 78 4.82 -16.85 4.36
C LEU A 78 4.91 -15.38 3.97
N GLU A 79 5.60 -14.59 4.79
CA GLU A 79 5.89 -13.20 4.45
C GLU A 79 6.89 -13.14 3.29
N VAL A 80 6.50 -12.40 2.26
CA VAL A 80 7.33 -12.14 1.09
C VAL A 80 8.31 -11.03 1.43
N ARG A 81 9.58 -11.23 1.07
CA ARG A 81 10.59 -10.21 1.27
C ARG A 81 10.21 -8.95 0.49
N CYS A 82 10.12 -7.85 1.20
CA CYS A 82 9.66 -6.59 0.63
C CYS A 82 10.71 -5.48 0.84
N LYS A 83 10.88 -4.63 -0.17
CA LYS A 83 11.62 -3.37 -0.11
C LYS A 83 10.64 -2.20 -0.14
N LEU A 84 11.02 -1.12 0.55
CA LEU A 84 10.23 0.11 0.64
C LEU A 84 8.83 -0.12 1.23
N CYS A 85 8.74 -0.91 2.30
CA CYS A 85 7.45 -1.32 2.89
C CYS A 85 7.00 -0.43 4.05
N GLY A 86 7.86 0.46 4.54
CA GLY A 86 7.59 1.36 5.65
C GLY A 86 7.68 2.82 5.21
N HIS A 87 6.62 3.58 5.45
CA HIS A 87 6.49 4.96 4.99
C HIS A 87 5.98 5.86 6.11
N PHE A 88 6.74 6.92 6.39
CA PHE A 88 6.29 8.03 7.20
C PHE A 88 5.48 8.99 6.31
N ILE A 89 4.23 9.27 6.67
CA ILE A 89 3.36 10.22 5.98
C ILE A 89 3.08 11.44 6.87
N ASP A 90 3.21 12.63 6.30
CA ASP A 90 2.99 13.93 6.94
C ASP A 90 2.82 14.98 5.82
N PRO A 91 1.67 15.65 5.67
CA PRO A 91 0.53 15.67 6.60
C PRO A 91 -0.53 14.58 6.37
N LEU A 92 -1.30 14.29 7.42
CA LEU A 92 -2.54 13.51 7.38
C LEU A 92 -3.74 14.38 7.01
N LEU A 93 -4.36 14.11 5.87
CA LEU A 93 -5.46 14.89 5.32
C LEU A 93 -6.64 13.98 4.96
N THR A 94 -7.84 14.42 5.33
CA THR A 94 -9.06 13.81 4.82
C THR A 94 -9.23 14.19 3.35
N LYS A 95 -9.95 13.35 2.58
CA LYS A 95 -10.16 13.56 1.13
C LYS A 95 -8.85 13.60 0.33
N HIS A 96 -7.85 12.88 0.81
CA HIS A 96 -6.60 12.64 0.11
C HIS A 96 -6.29 11.15 0.06
N ILE A 97 -5.47 10.81 -0.92
CA ILE A 97 -5.04 9.47 -1.26
C ILE A 97 -3.53 9.46 -1.19
N TYR A 98 -2.97 8.43 -0.55
CA TYR A 98 -1.54 8.24 -0.40
C TYR A 98 -1.13 7.06 -1.27
N THR A 99 -0.14 7.27 -2.14
CA THR A 99 0.39 6.23 -3.02
C THR A 99 1.84 5.94 -2.71
N PHE A 100 2.22 4.67 -2.76
CA PHE A 100 3.54 4.17 -2.42
C PHE A 100 4.06 3.27 -3.54
N GLU A 101 5.37 3.20 -3.70
CA GLU A 101 6.00 2.16 -4.51
C GLU A 101 6.58 1.09 -3.59
N VAL A 102 6.25 -0.17 -3.89
CA VAL A 102 6.71 -1.34 -3.13
C VAL A 102 7.32 -2.34 -4.11
N GLU A 103 8.38 -3.02 -3.68
CA GLU A 103 9.01 -4.10 -4.45
C GLU A 103 8.99 -5.38 -3.63
N ALA A 104 8.36 -6.41 -4.17
CA ALA A 104 8.33 -7.77 -3.63
C ALA A 104 9.42 -8.60 -4.30
N GLU A 105 10.25 -9.27 -3.51
CA GLU A 105 11.34 -10.13 -3.97
C GLU A 105 11.00 -11.60 -3.74
N ASP A 106 11.52 -12.46 -4.61
CA ASP A 106 11.43 -13.92 -4.48
C ASP A 106 9.99 -14.43 -4.33
N VAL A 107 9.07 -13.82 -5.10
CA VAL A 107 7.66 -14.19 -5.09
C VAL A 107 7.48 -15.57 -5.73
N THR A 108 7.03 -16.54 -4.92
CA THR A 108 6.87 -17.95 -5.34
C THR A 108 5.44 -18.33 -5.71
N SER A 109 4.47 -17.49 -5.38
CA SER A 109 3.04 -17.78 -5.53
C SER A 109 2.35 -16.75 -6.41
N THR A 110 1.35 -17.22 -7.15
CA THR A 110 0.49 -16.36 -7.98
C THR A 110 -0.59 -15.67 -7.16
N GLU A 111 -0.82 -16.06 -5.90
CA GLU A 111 -1.80 -15.42 -5.02
C GLU A 111 -1.11 -14.75 -3.83
N ILE A 112 -1.28 -13.43 -3.73
CA ILE A 112 -0.56 -12.59 -2.77
C ILE A 112 -1.54 -11.70 -2.03
N LEU A 113 -1.37 -11.64 -0.71
CA LEU A 113 -2.10 -10.73 0.18
C LEU A 113 -1.25 -9.50 0.49
N PHE A 114 -1.82 -8.33 0.28
CA PHE A 114 -1.30 -7.06 0.79
C PHE A 114 -2.03 -6.70 2.07
N GLU A 115 -1.27 -6.39 3.13
CA GLU A 115 -1.78 -5.91 4.41
C GLU A 115 -1.14 -4.55 4.74
N PHE A 116 -1.98 -3.53 4.85
CA PHE A 116 -1.62 -2.17 5.19
C PHE A 116 -1.90 -1.94 6.67
N THR A 117 -0.84 -1.67 7.44
CA THR A 117 -0.91 -1.39 8.87
C THR A 117 -0.59 0.07 9.15
N LEU A 118 -1.36 0.67 10.04
CA LEU A 118 -1.21 2.05 10.52
C LEU A 118 -0.61 2.03 11.93
N CYS A 119 0.38 2.89 12.20
CA CYS A 119 1.02 3.02 13.52
C CYS A 119 1.10 4.49 13.97
N HIS A 120 1.15 4.70 15.28
CA HIS A 120 1.35 6.00 15.92
C HIS A 120 0.19 7.01 15.80
N ASN A 121 -0.93 6.66 15.16
CA ASN A 121 -2.15 7.50 15.16
C ASN A 121 -3.45 6.68 15.04
N ASP A 122 -4.12 6.46 16.18
CA ASP A 122 -5.36 5.67 16.27
C ASP A 122 -6.63 6.45 15.82
N ASN A 123 -6.48 7.76 15.54
CA ASN A 123 -7.58 8.61 15.08
C ASN A 123 -7.88 8.44 13.58
N TRP A 124 -7.11 7.58 12.90
CA TRP A 124 -7.23 7.32 11.47
C TRP A 124 -7.34 5.83 11.22
N LYS A 125 -8.14 5.47 10.22
CA LYS A 125 -8.22 4.12 9.69
C LYS A 125 -8.14 4.13 8.17
N ILE A 126 -7.80 2.99 7.60
CA ILE A 126 -7.86 2.79 6.15
C ILE A 126 -9.33 2.57 5.77
N GLY A 127 -9.86 3.50 4.98
CA GLY A 127 -11.20 3.38 4.40
C GLY A 127 -11.18 2.47 3.18
N GLU A 128 -10.24 2.73 2.27
CA GLU A 128 -10.06 1.97 1.03
C GLU A 128 -8.57 1.76 0.75
N CYS A 129 -8.23 0.66 0.08
CA CYS A 129 -6.88 0.44 -0.43
C CYS A 129 -6.90 -0.15 -1.85
N GLY A 130 -5.79 -0.02 -2.55
CA GLY A 130 -5.64 -0.56 -3.90
C GLY A 130 -4.19 -0.84 -4.28
N VAL A 131 -4.03 -1.73 -5.26
CA VAL A 131 -2.73 -2.13 -5.79
C VAL A 131 -2.79 -2.19 -7.31
N TYR A 132 -1.70 -1.74 -7.94
CA TYR A 132 -1.44 -1.80 -9.37
C TYR A 132 -0.02 -2.32 -9.61
N GLN A 133 0.13 -3.39 -10.38
CA GLN A 133 1.44 -3.90 -10.77
C GLN A 133 2.05 -3.02 -11.87
N ILE A 134 3.27 -2.52 -11.66
CA ILE A 134 3.93 -1.56 -12.57
C ILE A 134 4.79 -2.26 -13.63
N LEU A 135 5.65 -3.19 -13.22
CA LEU A 135 6.66 -3.82 -14.09
C LEU A 135 7.11 -5.19 -13.55
N GLU A 136 7.44 -6.11 -14.46
CA GLU A 136 8.30 -7.27 -14.21
C GLU A 136 9.77 -6.82 -14.31
N VAL A 137 10.61 -7.14 -13.33
CA VAL A 137 12.07 -6.92 -13.45
C VAL A 137 12.73 -8.22 -13.87
N GLN A 138 12.88 -8.43 -15.17
CA GLN A 138 13.78 -9.47 -15.69
C GLN A 138 15.23 -8.95 -15.58
N ARG A 139 16.03 -9.58 -14.72
CA ARG A 139 17.49 -9.43 -14.68
C ARG A 139 18.17 -10.76 -15.00
#